data_AF-A0AAW0TTB7-F1
#
_entry.id   AF-A0AAW0TTB7-F1
#
_cell.length_a   1.000
_cell.length_b   1.000
_cell.length_c   1.000
_cell.angle_alpha   90.00
_cell.angle_beta   90.00
_cell.angle_gamma   90.00
#
_symmetry.space_group_name_H-M   'P 1'
#
loop_
_entity.id
_entity.type
_entity.pdbx_description
1 polymer ?
#
loop_
_entity_poly.entity_id
_entity_poly.type
_entity_poly.pdbx_seq_one_letter_code
_entity_poly.pdbx_strand_id
1 'polypeptide(L)'
;MLTFILVSALLLTVEGQSNGGRQAARPAERPPGPRLLTTAGRYHAYRGESVKLPCAVSNLGRRSVFWLKGDNLQSRELVMQIHGIRRRPVAMRQFLQDVRSGKLSTEGTNLIINNLSAEDIGTYTCTVAWAGQSVTHVLEVTDTESAEKVVMEYFPPSKNTTVAEGSSVTFACRTPGFPQPSVTWYREGAEDQVLQMGPVLQLDEAWRQDAGRYVCATSGGAEQQGTTFTLHVQYVSVRAAEERIEVRTEDRRARLTCYVEGYPAPQVSWYRSTGQIAEGPKHRISAATGQYHLEIEQITPEDLGEYQCYVHNGVSRDLATVTLSAIPGQARVLEAKQTQHPKTYNVTWTVESVVPLRLYIMEYGKVGL
;
A
#
# COMPACT_ATOMS: atom_id res chain seq x y z
N MET A 1 -40.77 8.43 -35.94
CA MET A 1 -41.52 7.26 -36.46
C MET A 1 -41.39 6.13 -35.45
N LEU A 2 -42.54 5.62 -34.97
CA LEU A 2 -42.78 4.42 -34.12
C LEU A 2 -42.15 4.39 -32.70
N THR A 3 -42.89 4.62 -31.58
CA THR A 3 -43.82 3.72 -30.79
C THR A 3 -43.13 2.45 -30.26
N PHE A 4 -43.12 2.08 -28.96
CA PHE A 4 -44.21 1.86 -27.99
C PHE A 4 -43.70 1.99 -26.52
N ILE A 5 -44.38 2.73 -25.62
CA ILE A 5 -45.34 2.31 -24.56
C ILE A 5 -44.76 1.45 -23.40
N LEU A 6 -44.63 2.07 -22.22
CA LEU A 6 -44.64 1.41 -20.90
C LEU A 6 -45.84 1.99 -20.12
N VAL A 7 -46.87 1.16 -19.89
CA VAL A 7 -48.01 1.49 -19.01
C VAL A 7 -47.77 0.85 -17.66
N SER A 8 -47.56 1.68 -16.64
CA SER A 8 -47.63 1.30 -15.23
C SER A 8 -49.09 1.40 -14.76
N ALA A 9 -49.65 0.31 -14.26
CA ALA A 9 -50.95 0.30 -13.59
C ALA A 9 -50.77 0.16 -12.08
N LEU A 10 -51.24 1.19 -11.35
CA LEU A 10 -51.60 1.13 -9.93
C LEU A 10 -52.86 0.26 -9.75
N LEU A 11 -52.93 -0.54 -8.68
CA LEU A 11 -54.15 -0.91 -7.93
C LEU A 11 -53.70 -1.51 -6.59
N LEU A 12 -53.82 -0.77 -5.50
CA LEU A 12 -54.98 -0.67 -4.59
C LEU A 12 -54.97 -1.74 -3.48
N THR A 13 -54.70 -1.25 -2.27
CA THR A 13 -54.92 -1.90 -0.99
C THR A 13 -56.41 -2.12 -0.74
N VAL A 14 -56.79 -3.33 -0.31
CA VAL A 14 -58.11 -3.61 0.27
C VAL A 14 -57.88 -4.28 1.62
N GLU A 15 -58.31 -3.60 2.68
CA GLU A 15 -58.55 -4.17 4.00
C GLU A 15 -59.68 -5.21 3.93
N GLY A 16 -59.42 -6.41 4.42
CA GLY A 16 -60.41 -7.48 4.58
C GLY A 16 -60.39 -8.00 6.00
N GLN A 17 -61.47 -7.70 6.73
CA GLN A 17 -61.75 -8.17 8.09
C GLN A 17 -61.76 -9.70 8.22
N SER A 18 -61.21 -10.15 9.35
CA SER A 18 -61.73 -11.18 10.26
C SER A 18 -62.56 -12.31 9.64
N ASN A 19 -61.93 -13.47 9.45
CA ASN A 19 -62.65 -14.73 9.51
C ASN A 19 -61.88 -15.74 10.38
N GLY A 20 -62.52 -16.17 11.45
CA GLY A 20 -61.99 -17.12 12.43
C GLY A 20 -61.83 -18.51 11.81
N GLY A 21 -60.58 -18.90 11.59
CA GLY A 21 -60.20 -20.26 11.26
C GLY A 21 -58.98 -20.62 12.08
N ARG A 22 -59.07 -21.66 12.91
CA ARG A 22 -57.94 -22.25 13.65
C ARG A 22 -56.84 -22.61 12.65
N GLN A 23 -55.82 -21.75 12.51
CA GLN A 23 -54.57 -22.14 11.90
C GLN A 23 -53.88 -23.12 12.85
N ALA A 24 -53.72 -24.37 12.41
CA ALA A 24 -52.78 -25.28 13.04
C ALA A 24 -51.41 -24.60 13.05
N ALA A 25 -50.86 -24.39 14.24
CA ALA A 25 -49.51 -23.88 14.41
C ALA A 25 -48.56 -24.73 13.57
N ARG A 26 -47.76 -24.10 12.69
CA ARG A 26 -46.62 -24.77 12.05
C ARG A 26 -45.82 -25.44 13.17
N PRO A 27 -45.44 -26.73 13.06
CA PRO A 27 -44.59 -27.33 14.07
C PRO A 27 -43.33 -26.48 14.15
N ALA A 28 -43.01 -26.00 15.35
CA ALA A 28 -41.78 -25.26 15.59
C ALA A 28 -40.62 -26.08 14.98
N GLU A 29 -39.92 -25.52 14.00
CA GLU A 29 -38.70 -26.14 13.48
C GLU A 29 -37.83 -26.47 14.68
N ARG A 30 -37.47 -27.76 14.79
CA ARG A 30 -36.62 -28.21 15.90
C ARG A 30 -35.35 -27.34 15.88
N PRO A 31 -34.91 -26.81 17.04
CA PRO A 31 -33.72 -25.98 17.07
C PRO A 31 -32.56 -26.73 16.41
N PRO A 32 -31.75 -26.06 15.56
CA PRO A 32 -30.70 -26.72 14.80
C PRO A 32 -29.78 -27.49 15.73
N GLY A 33 -29.48 -28.74 15.36
CA GLY A 33 -28.55 -29.59 16.10
C GLY A 33 -27.14 -28.99 16.15
N PRO A 34 -26.26 -29.55 16.99
CA PRO A 34 -24.91 -29.04 17.11
C PRO A 34 -24.15 -29.27 15.79
N ARG A 35 -23.36 -28.28 15.39
CA ARG A 35 -22.57 -28.33 14.15
C ARG A 35 -21.11 -28.02 14.46
N LEU A 36 -20.23 -28.93 14.05
CA LEU A 36 -18.79 -28.75 14.13
C LEU A 36 -18.34 -27.68 13.13
N LEU A 37 -17.62 -26.67 13.63
CA LEU A 37 -17.07 -25.56 12.84
C LEU A 37 -15.57 -25.74 12.56
N THR A 38 -14.90 -26.54 13.39
CA THR A 38 -13.47 -26.84 13.23
C THR A 38 -13.20 -27.86 12.14
N THR A 39 -12.13 -27.65 11.37
CA THR A 39 -11.60 -28.57 10.37
C THR A 39 -10.41 -29.36 10.89
N ALA A 40 -10.15 -30.53 10.31
CA ALA A 40 -9.02 -31.37 10.67
C ALA A 40 -7.69 -30.65 10.39
N GLY A 41 -6.64 -31.01 11.13
CA GLY A 41 -5.32 -30.48 10.84
C GLY A 41 -4.19 -31.13 11.62
N ARG A 42 -2.96 -30.84 11.21
CA ARG A 42 -1.72 -31.42 11.74
C ARG A 42 -0.95 -30.34 12.50
N TYR A 43 -0.68 -30.60 13.77
CA TYR A 43 0.00 -29.72 14.71
C TYR A 43 1.41 -30.25 14.92
N HIS A 44 2.39 -29.36 14.77
CA HIS A 44 3.78 -29.63 15.11
C HIS A 44 4.15 -28.70 16.25
N ALA A 45 4.74 -29.25 17.30
CA ALA A 45 5.16 -28.50 18.47
C ALA A 45 6.43 -29.11 19.09
N TYR A 46 7.17 -28.33 19.87
CA TYR A 46 8.42 -28.80 20.47
C TYR A 46 8.19 -29.36 21.87
N ARG A 47 9.10 -30.26 22.31
CA ARG A 47 9.10 -30.75 23.69
C ARG A 47 9.15 -29.58 24.67
N GLY A 48 8.24 -29.57 25.65
CA GLY A 48 8.11 -28.52 26.66
C GLY A 48 7.15 -27.38 26.30
N GLU A 49 6.75 -27.25 25.03
CA GLU A 49 5.74 -26.26 24.63
C GLU A 49 4.33 -26.66 25.04
N SER A 50 3.36 -25.79 24.75
CA SER A 50 1.95 -26.05 24.95
C SER A 50 1.19 -25.92 23.63
N VAL A 51 0.29 -26.85 23.35
CA VAL A 51 -0.53 -26.85 22.13
C VAL A 51 -2.02 -26.77 22.48
N LYS A 52 -2.77 -26.03 21.67
CA LYS A 52 -4.23 -25.93 21.76
C LYS A 52 -4.85 -26.61 20.54
N LEU A 53 -5.52 -27.73 20.77
CA LEU A 53 -6.30 -28.44 19.77
C LEU A 53 -7.75 -27.91 19.80
N PRO A 54 -8.20 -27.22 18.74
CA PRO A 54 -9.49 -26.56 18.70
C PRO A 54 -10.63 -27.57 18.50
N CYS A 55 -11.80 -27.26 19.05
CA CYS A 55 -13.03 -27.94 18.68
C CYS A 55 -14.23 -27.01 18.84
N ALA A 56 -14.37 -26.06 17.93
CA ALA A 56 -15.48 -25.13 17.88
C ALA A 56 -16.75 -25.83 17.40
N VAL A 57 -17.81 -25.76 18.20
CA VAL A 57 -19.12 -26.38 17.92
C VAL A 57 -20.21 -25.33 18.13
N SER A 58 -21.02 -25.06 17.10
CA SER A 58 -22.23 -24.25 17.25
C SER A 58 -23.39 -25.09 17.78
N ASN A 59 -24.35 -24.47 18.45
CA ASN A 59 -25.57 -25.11 18.96
C ASN A 59 -25.34 -26.34 19.86
N LEU A 60 -24.25 -26.36 20.64
CA LEU A 60 -23.91 -27.50 21.51
C LEU A 60 -25.00 -27.78 22.58
N GLY A 61 -25.64 -26.73 23.11
CA GLY A 61 -26.73 -26.85 24.07
C GLY A 61 -26.36 -27.68 25.30
N ARG A 62 -27.16 -28.72 25.62
CA ARG A 62 -26.94 -29.64 26.75
C ARG A 62 -25.98 -30.80 26.45
N ARG A 63 -25.48 -30.90 25.23
CA ARG A 63 -24.68 -32.04 24.77
C ARG A 63 -23.22 -31.88 25.19
N SER A 64 -22.46 -32.96 25.03
CA SER A 64 -21.05 -32.99 25.39
C SER A 64 -20.16 -33.13 24.17
N VAL A 65 -18.97 -32.56 24.28
CA VAL A 65 -17.84 -32.80 23.40
C VAL A 65 -16.94 -33.84 24.06
N PHE A 66 -16.43 -34.79 23.27
CA PHE A 66 -15.47 -35.78 23.74
C PHE A 66 -14.18 -35.69 22.93
N TRP A 67 -13.07 -35.58 23.66
CA TRP A 67 -11.72 -35.71 23.11
C TRP A 67 -11.22 -37.13 23.28
N LEU A 68 -10.86 -37.75 22.17
CA LEU A 68 -10.36 -39.11 22.07
C LEU A 68 -8.91 -39.10 21.59
N LYS A 69 -8.03 -39.91 22.15
CA LYS A 69 -6.65 -40.10 21.66
C LYS A 69 -6.50 -41.49 21.05
N GLY A 70 -5.88 -41.57 19.87
CA GLY A 70 -5.56 -42.81 19.16
C GLY A 70 -6.12 -42.88 17.73
N ASP A 71 -5.40 -43.57 16.85
CA ASP A 71 -5.76 -43.71 15.43
C ASP A 71 -6.88 -44.74 15.20
N ASN A 72 -6.76 -45.90 15.86
CA ASN A 72 -7.67 -47.02 15.70
C ASN A 72 -8.98 -46.81 16.48
N LEU A 73 -10.11 -46.82 15.77
CA LEU A 73 -11.47 -46.63 16.33
C LEU A 73 -11.80 -47.56 17.50
N GLN A 74 -11.17 -48.74 17.57
CA GLN A 74 -11.42 -49.71 18.65
C GLN A 74 -10.50 -49.54 19.88
N SER A 75 -9.43 -48.76 19.79
CA SER A 75 -8.48 -48.54 20.89
C SER A 75 -8.34 -47.07 21.28
N ARG A 76 -9.29 -46.21 20.88
CA ARG A 76 -9.27 -44.80 21.24
C ARG A 76 -9.58 -44.62 22.72
N GLU A 77 -8.75 -43.87 23.41
CA GLU A 77 -8.94 -43.55 24.81
C GLU A 77 -9.73 -42.25 24.96
N LEU A 78 -10.74 -42.24 25.83
CA LEU A 78 -11.44 -41.01 26.18
C LEU A 78 -10.57 -40.17 27.11
N VAL A 79 -9.98 -39.11 26.55
CA VAL A 79 -9.15 -38.16 27.29
C VAL A 79 -10.03 -37.26 28.15
N MET A 80 -11.03 -36.64 27.52
CA MET A 80 -11.81 -35.60 28.18
C MET A 80 -13.24 -35.48 27.66
N GLN A 81 -14.19 -35.32 28.58
CA GLN A 81 -15.58 -34.98 28.29
C GLN A 81 -15.88 -33.55 28.76
N ILE A 82 -16.39 -32.71 27.86
CA ILE A 82 -16.72 -31.31 28.14
C ILE A 82 -18.23 -31.11 27.96
N HIS A 83 -18.93 -30.75 29.04
CA HIS A 83 -20.38 -30.57 29.04
C HIS A 83 -20.76 -29.15 28.56
N GLY A 84 -21.68 -29.04 27.59
CA GLY A 84 -22.01 -27.77 26.93
C GLY A 84 -22.55 -26.66 27.85
N ILE A 85 -23.36 -26.99 28.86
CA ILE A 85 -23.96 -25.98 29.77
C ILE A 85 -23.00 -25.53 30.87
N ARG A 86 -22.29 -26.50 31.49
CA ARG A 86 -21.45 -26.23 32.66
C ARG A 86 -19.99 -25.96 32.31
N ARG A 87 -19.58 -26.28 31.08
CA ARG A 87 -18.18 -26.30 30.59
C ARG A 87 -17.20 -26.94 31.58
N ARG A 88 -17.67 -27.87 32.41
CA ARG A 88 -16.84 -28.59 33.36
C ARG A 88 -16.17 -29.76 32.64
N PRO A 89 -14.84 -29.75 32.51
CA PRO A 89 -14.12 -30.88 31.94
C PRO A 89 -14.14 -32.04 32.94
N VAL A 90 -14.43 -33.22 32.43
CA VAL A 90 -14.34 -34.48 33.18
C VAL A 90 -13.33 -35.34 32.43
N ALA A 91 -12.15 -35.51 33.02
CA ALA A 91 -11.14 -36.42 32.51
C ALA A 91 -11.39 -37.85 33.00
N MET A 92 -11.02 -38.84 32.18
CA MET A 92 -11.06 -40.25 32.59
C MET A 92 -10.03 -40.51 33.70
N ARG A 93 -10.25 -41.56 34.52
CA ARG A 93 -9.41 -41.85 35.71
C ARG A 93 -7.91 -41.80 35.44
N GLN A 94 -7.45 -42.34 34.30
CA GLN A 94 -6.04 -42.37 33.92
C GLN A 94 -5.44 -40.97 33.63
N PHE A 95 -6.25 -40.00 33.19
CA PHE A 95 -5.82 -38.63 32.88
C PHE A 95 -6.09 -37.63 34.03
N LEU A 96 -6.58 -38.10 35.19
CA LEU A 96 -6.85 -37.21 36.33
C LEU A 96 -5.57 -36.59 36.90
N GLN A 97 -4.44 -37.32 36.85
CA GLN A 97 -3.16 -36.79 37.28
C GLN A 97 -2.69 -35.67 36.36
N ASP A 98 -2.85 -35.83 35.04
CA ASP A 98 -2.49 -34.82 34.05
C ASP A 98 -3.33 -33.53 34.19
N VAL A 99 -4.61 -33.65 34.55
CA VAL A 99 -5.44 -32.47 34.84
C VAL A 99 -4.99 -31.79 36.14
N ARG A 100 -4.62 -32.57 37.18
CA ARG A 100 -4.16 -32.01 38.47
C ARG A 100 -2.79 -31.35 38.37
N SER A 101 -1.89 -31.89 37.56
CA SER A 101 -0.56 -31.32 37.32
C SER A 101 -0.58 -30.11 36.39
N GLY A 102 -1.72 -29.83 35.73
CA GLY A 102 -1.86 -28.78 34.73
C GLY A 102 -1.34 -29.18 33.35
N LYS A 103 -0.94 -30.44 33.15
CA LYS A 103 -0.56 -31.02 31.86
C LYS A 103 -1.69 -30.98 30.83
N LEU A 104 -2.91 -31.29 31.25
CA LEU A 104 -4.12 -31.22 30.42
C LEU A 104 -5.09 -30.18 30.97
N SER A 105 -5.58 -29.30 30.11
CA SER A 105 -6.59 -28.29 30.46
C SER A 105 -7.53 -28.01 29.29
N THR A 106 -8.53 -27.15 29.50
CA THR A 106 -9.50 -26.78 28.46
C THR A 106 -9.76 -25.29 28.43
N GLU A 107 -9.90 -24.75 27.23
CA GLU A 107 -10.41 -23.41 27.01
C GLU A 107 -11.67 -23.50 26.14
N GLY A 108 -12.84 -23.40 26.77
CA GLY A 108 -14.12 -23.70 26.12
C GLY A 108 -14.22 -25.19 25.79
N THR A 109 -14.31 -25.50 24.50
CA THR A 109 -14.34 -26.88 23.97
C THR A 109 -13.00 -27.34 23.39
N ASN A 110 -11.99 -26.48 23.43
CA ASN A 110 -10.63 -26.78 22.96
C ASN A 110 -9.85 -27.54 24.02
N LEU A 111 -9.04 -28.51 23.60
CA LEU A 111 -8.11 -29.24 24.46
C LEU A 111 -6.75 -28.55 24.47
N ILE A 112 -6.19 -28.30 25.64
CA ILE A 112 -4.87 -27.71 25.82
C ILE A 112 -3.96 -28.77 26.46
N ILE A 113 -2.81 -29.02 25.85
CA ILE A 113 -1.78 -29.93 26.34
C ILE A 113 -0.53 -29.08 26.59
N ASN A 114 -0.14 -28.94 27.85
CA ASN A 114 1.02 -28.15 28.27
C ASN A 114 2.27 -29.02 28.40
N ASN A 115 3.47 -28.42 28.41
CA ASN A 115 4.74 -29.11 28.68
C ASN A 115 4.94 -30.40 27.88
N LEU A 116 4.76 -30.34 26.55
CA LEU A 116 4.70 -31.49 25.65
C LEU A 116 5.87 -32.48 25.80
N SER A 117 5.56 -33.77 25.72
CA SER A 117 6.52 -34.88 25.73
C SER A 117 6.28 -35.80 24.53
N ALA A 118 7.22 -36.73 24.30
CA ALA A 118 7.07 -37.74 23.24
C ALA A 118 5.82 -38.62 23.40
N GLU A 119 5.28 -38.75 24.63
CA GLU A 119 4.07 -39.52 24.90
C GLU A 119 2.80 -38.81 24.43
N ASP A 120 2.83 -37.49 24.26
CA ASP A 120 1.66 -36.71 23.80
C ASP A 120 1.43 -36.84 22.30
N ILE A 121 2.40 -37.37 21.55
CA ILE A 121 2.29 -37.60 20.11
C ILE A 121 1.09 -38.50 19.81
N GLY A 122 0.39 -38.17 18.74
CA GLY A 122 -0.65 -39.01 18.18
C GLY A 122 -1.87 -38.23 17.74
N THR A 123 -2.93 -38.99 17.45
CA THR A 123 -4.13 -38.45 16.85
C THR A 123 -5.19 -38.18 17.90
N TYR A 124 -5.69 -36.95 17.93
CA TYR A 124 -6.72 -36.46 18.83
C TYR A 124 -8.00 -36.16 18.05
N THR A 125 -9.07 -36.89 18.33
CA THR A 125 -10.35 -36.70 17.67
C THR A 125 -11.32 -36.00 18.62
N CYS A 126 -11.85 -34.86 18.18
CA CYS A 126 -12.99 -34.24 18.83
C CYS A 126 -14.29 -34.76 18.24
N THR A 127 -15.20 -35.24 19.09
CA THR A 127 -16.51 -35.79 18.68
C THR A 127 -17.65 -35.10 19.40
N VAL A 128 -18.76 -34.84 18.69
CA VAL A 128 -19.95 -34.23 19.25
C VAL A 128 -21.02 -35.29 19.49
N ALA A 129 -21.48 -35.39 20.75
CA ALA A 129 -22.52 -36.34 21.13
C ALA A 129 -23.78 -36.20 20.24
N TRP A 130 -24.32 -37.33 19.79
CA TRP A 130 -25.64 -37.42 19.13
C TRP A 130 -25.77 -36.75 17.75
N ALA A 131 -24.69 -36.15 17.22
CA ALA A 131 -24.65 -35.60 15.87
C ALA A 131 -23.81 -36.44 14.89
N GLY A 132 -23.04 -37.41 15.38
CA GLY A 132 -22.14 -38.23 14.55
C GLY A 132 -21.00 -37.44 13.89
N GLN A 133 -20.84 -36.16 14.23
CA GLN A 133 -19.80 -35.30 13.69
C GLN A 133 -18.52 -35.45 14.50
N SER A 134 -17.41 -35.59 13.78
CA SER A 134 -16.07 -35.69 14.37
C SER A 134 -15.06 -34.93 13.52
N VAL A 135 -14.05 -34.37 14.18
CA VAL A 135 -12.87 -33.79 13.54
C VAL A 135 -11.64 -34.39 14.19
N THR A 136 -10.65 -34.69 13.36
CA THR A 136 -9.44 -35.38 13.77
C THR A 136 -8.24 -34.44 13.61
N HIS A 137 -7.46 -34.30 14.66
CA HIS A 137 -6.22 -33.55 14.69
C HIS A 137 -5.05 -34.50 14.90
N VAL A 138 -3.95 -34.30 14.19
CA VAL A 138 -2.72 -35.07 14.38
C VAL A 138 -1.73 -34.18 15.11
N LEU A 139 -1.16 -34.62 16.23
CA LEU A 139 -0.14 -33.90 16.97
C LEU A 139 1.20 -34.64 16.87
N GLU A 140 2.22 -33.93 16.41
CA GLU A 140 3.61 -34.38 16.34
C GLU A 140 4.47 -33.51 17.26
N VAL A 141 5.36 -34.15 18.03
CA VAL A 141 6.26 -33.50 18.98
C VAL A 141 7.70 -33.84 18.62
N THR A 142 8.56 -32.83 18.47
CA THR A 142 9.98 -33.00 18.12
C THR A 142 10.91 -32.58 19.26
N ASP A 143 12.05 -33.28 19.37
CA ASP A 143 13.03 -33.11 20.47
C ASP A 143 14.11 -32.06 20.19
N THR A 144 14.30 -31.65 18.93
CA THR A 144 15.38 -30.76 18.51
C THR A 144 14.89 -29.63 17.62
N GLU A 145 15.52 -28.47 17.78
CA GLU A 145 15.48 -27.31 16.88
C GLU A 145 16.14 -27.59 15.52
N SER A 146 16.36 -28.85 15.16
CA SER A 146 16.72 -29.24 13.80
C SER A 146 15.46 -29.26 12.94
N ALA A 147 14.73 -28.15 12.95
CA ALA A 147 13.80 -27.87 11.88
C ALA A 147 14.64 -27.82 10.59
N GLU A 148 14.31 -28.65 9.61
CA GLU A 148 14.25 -28.05 8.28
C GLU A 148 13.38 -26.81 8.45
N LYS A 149 14.02 -25.63 8.49
CA LYS A 149 13.36 -24.36 8.79
C LYS A 149 12.07 -24.37 8.00
N VAL A 150 10.95 -24.21 8.69
CA VAL A 150 9.66 -23.96 8.05
C VAL A 150 9.89 -22.80 7.08
N VAL A 151 10.02 -23.13 5.78
CA VAL A 151 10.42 -22.15 4.79
C VAL A 151 9.20 -21.28 4.54
N MET A 152 9.30 -20.01 4.91
CA MET A 152 8.29 -19.03 4.52
C MET A 152 8.29 -18.95 2.99
N GLU A 153 7.14 -19.27 2.38
CA GLU A 153 6.90 -19.04 0.97
C GLU A 153 6.56 -17.56 0.77
N TYR A 154 7.26 -16.90 -0.15
CA TYR A 154 7.04 -15.50 -0.43
C TYR A 154 7.02 -15.18 -1.92
N PHE A 155 6.31 -14.12 -2.27
CA PHE A 155 6.23 -13.58 -3.62
C PHE A 155 6.50 -12.06 -3.57
N PRO A 156 7.26 -11.51 -4.53
CA PRO A 156 7.99 -12.22 -5.57
C PRO A 156 9.17 -13.04 -5.02
N PRO A 157 9.73 -14.01 -5.78
CA PRO A 157 10.86 -14.84 -5.31
C PRO A 157 12.11 -14.02 -4.98
N SER A 158 12.26 -12.85 -5.62
CA SER A 158 13.23 -11.84 -5.22
C SER A 158 12.64 -10.96 -4.14
N LYS A 159 13.32 -10.82 -3.01
CA LYS A 159 12.94 -9.86 -1.96
C LYS A 159 13.20 -8.41 -2.38
N ASN A 160 13.96 -8.18 -3.44
CA ASN A 160 14.17 -6.85 -4.03
C ASN A 160 13.28 -6.69 -5.26
N THR A 161 12.33 -5.78 -5.18
CA THR A 161 11.38 -5.46 -6.26
C THR A 161 11.61 -4.04 -6.73
N THR A 162 11.71 -3.84 -8.03
CA THR A 162 11.85 -2.53 -8.65
C THR A 162 10.73 -2.32 -9.65
N VAL A 163 9.98 -1.23 -9.53
CA VAL A 163 8.85 -0.90 -10.42
C VAL A 163 8.87 0.58 -10.80
N ALA A 164 8.21 0.96 -11.88
CA ALA A 164 7.98 2.37 -12.21
C ALA A 164 6.88 2.98 -11.33
N GLU A 165 6.97 4.28 -11.04
CA GLU A 165 5.92 5.02 -10.32
C GLU A 165 4.54 4.85 -10.98
N GLY A 166 3.51 4.62 -10.15
CA GLY A 166 2.14 4.31 -10.59
C GLY A 166 1.89 2.83 -10.90
N SER A 167 2.92 1.96 -10.86
CA SER A 167 2.72 0.51 -11.06
C SER A 167 2.12 -0.15 -9.82
N SER A 168 1.34 -1.21 -10.00
CA SER A 168 0.87 -2.05 -8.89
C SER A 168 1.95 -3.03 -8.43
N VAL A 169 2.05 -3.24 -7.12
CA VAL A 169 2.99 -4.17 -6.47
C VAL A 169 2.23 -5.08 -5.52
N THR A 170 2.56 -6.36 -5.53
CA THR A 170 2.02 -7.35 -4.60
C THR A 170 3.15 -8.07 -3.90
N PHE A 171 3.18 -7.99 -2.57
CA PHE A 171 4.01 -8.83 -1.73
C PHE A 171 3.15 -9.89 -1.06
N ALA A 172 3.63 -11.12 -1.01
CA ALA A 172 2.96 -12.19 -0.29
C ALA A 172 3.94 -12.92 0.64
N CYS A 173 3.45 -13.27 1.82
CA CYS A 173 4.13 -14.13 2.78
C CYS A 173 3.15 -15.19 3.27
N ARG A 174 3.57 -16.44 3.15
CA ARG A 174 2.83 -17.61 3.62
C ARG A 174 3.79 -18.45 4.42
N THR A 175 3.40 -18.77 5.64
CA THR A 175 4.13 -19.72 6.48
C THR A 175 3.23 -20.93 6.69
N PRO A 176 3.73 -22.16 6.50
CA PRO A 176 2.97 -23.35 6.83
C PRO A 176 2.85 -23.46 8.36
N GLY A 177 1.69 -23.90 8.83
CA GLY A 177 1.39 -24.06 10.24
C GLY A 177 -0.10 -24.26 10.47
N PHE A 178 -0.47 -25.00 11.52
CA PHE A 178 -1.86 -25.16 11.93
C PHE A 178 -1.95 -24.99 13.47
N PRO A 179 -2.74 -24.03 13.99
CA PRO A 179 -3.59 -23.11 13.25
C PRO A 179 -2.77 -22.21 12.34
N GLN A 180 -3.36 -21.76 11.23
CA GLN A 180 -2.65 -20.95 10.24
C GLN A 180 -2.11 -19.69 10.92
N PRO A 181 -0.78 -19.44 10.90
CA PRO A 181 -0.21 -18.28 11.57
C PRO A 181 -0.74 -17.00 10.94
N SER A 182 -1.07 -16.02 11.77
CA SER A 182 -1.48 -14.70 11.28
C SER A 182 -0.25 -13.93 10.79
N VAL A 183 -0.41 -13.30 9.63
CA VAL A 183 0.63 -12.46 9.00
C VAL A 183 0.22 -11.00 9.18
N THR A 184 1.19 -10.17 9.55
CA THR A 184 1.03 -8.72 9.67
C THR A 184 2.15 -8.02 8.93
N TRP A 185 1.82 -6.97 8.19
CA TRP A 185 2.76 -6.16 7.41
C TRP A 185 3.00 -4.81 8.06
N TYR A 186 4.25 -4.36 8.10
CA TYR A 186 4.66 -3.03 8.55
C TYR A 186 5.91 -2.56 7.79
N ARG A 187 6.25 -1.27 7.92
CA ARG A 187 7.53 -0.74 7.41
C ARG A 187 8.63 -0.99 8.45
N GLU A 188 9.82 -1.36 7.99
CA GLU A 188 10.96 -1.60 8.89
C GLU A 188 11.25 -0.36 9.77
N GLY A 189 11.31 -0.55 11.09
CA GLY A 189 11.44 0.54 12.08
C GLY A 189 10.14 1.25 12.48
N ALA A 190 9.00 0.77 12.00
CA ALA A 190 7.66 1.25 12.37
C ALA A 190 6.75 0.06 12.72
N GLU A 191 7.21 -0.82 13.60
CA GLU A 191 6.51 -2.06 14.00
C GLU A 191 5.12 -1.80 14.59
N ASP A 192 4.93 -0.66 15.25
CA ASP A 192 3.65 -0.24 15.83
C ASP A 192 2.62 0.23 14.79
N GLN A 193 3.03 0.44 13.52
CA GLN A 193 2.17 0.91 12.44
C GLN A 193 1.86 -0.23 11.47
N VAL A 194 0.77 -0.95 11.75
CA VAL A 194 0.26 -2.01 10.88
C VAL A 194 -0.24 -1.43 9.57
N LEU A 195 0.37 -1.85 8.46
CA LEU A 195 -0.07 -1.51 7.11
C LEU A 195 -1.25 -2.37 6.68
N GLN A 196 -1.12 -3.70 6.85
CA GLN A 196 -2.11 -4.66 6.42
C GLN A 196 -2.01 -5.96 7.22
N MET A 197 -3.15 -6.59 7.50
CA MET A 197 -3.23 -7.93 8.07
C MET A 197 -3.58 -8.93 6.98
N GLY A 198 -2.94 -10.10 7.00
CA GLY A 198 -3.14 -11.18 6.04
C GLY A 198 -1.91 -11.50 5.19
N PRO A 199 -1.99 -12.56 4.38
CA PRO A 199 -0.83 -13.13 3.68
C PRO A 199 -0.34 -12.28 2.49
N VAL A 200 -1.06 -11.22 2.12
CA VAL A 200 -0.77 -10.39 0.94
C VAL A 200 -0.84 -8.93 1.35
N LEU A 201 0.14 -8.15 0.90
CA LEU A 201 0.16 -6.69 0.89
C LEU A 201 0.12 -6.25 -0.57
N GLN A 202 -0.86 -5.44 -0.94
CA GLN A 202 -1.03 -4.93 -2.30
C GLN A 202 -0.97 -3.41 -2.28
N LEU A 203 -0.13 -2.85 -3.15
CA LEU A 203 -0.07 -1.43 -3.47
C LEU A 203 -0.62 -1.29 -4.89
N ASP A 204 -1.78 -0.63 -5.04
CA ASP A 204 -2.40 -0.49 -6.37
C ASP A 204 -1.61 0.47 -7.25
N GLU A 205 -1.08 1.54 -6.67
CA GLU A 205 -0.21 2.52 -7.32
C GLU A 205 0.98 2.81 -6.41
N ALA A 206 2.18 2.34 -6.80
CA ALA A 206 3.39 2.59 -6.05
C ALA A 206 3.94 3.98 -6.35
N TRP A 207 4.03 4.83 -5.32
CA TRP A 207 4.62 6.16 -5.44
C TRP A 207 6.03 6.22 -4.86
N ARG A 208 6.82 7.25 -5.21
CA ARG A 208 8.20 7.40 -4.70
C ARG A 208 8.32 7.35 -3.17
N GLN A 209 7.31 7.82 -2.43
CA GLN A 209 7.23 7.74 -0.96
C GLN A 209 6.95 6.34 -0.40
N ASP A 210 6.55 5.40 -1.27
CA ASP A 210 6.33 4.00 -0.92
C ASP A 210 7.58 3.16 -1.08
N ALA A 211 8.65 3.70 -1.67
CA ALA A 211 9.95 3.04 -1.68
C ALA A 211 10.45 2.83 -0.24
N GLY A 212 11.04 1.67 0.02
CA GLY A 212 11.51 1.31 1.35
C GLY A 212 11.47 -0.19 1.63
N ARG A 213 11.62 -0.52 2.91
CA ARG A 213 11.67 -1.92 3.39
C ARG A 213 10.38 -2.27 4.12
N TYR A 214 9.73 -3.33 3.64
CA TYR A 214 8.48 -3.87 4.16
C TYR A 214 8.75 -5.19 4.85
N VAL A 215 8.26 -5.36 6.06
CA VAL A 215 8.43 -6.59 6.84
C VAL A 215 7.09 -7.29 6.92
N CYS A 216 7.08 -8.58 6.58
CA CYS A 216 5.99 -9.47 6.94
C CYS A 216 6.40 -10.23 8.20
N ALA A 217 5.64 -10.06 9.27
CA ALA A 217 5.84 -10.80 10.52
C ALA A 217 4.72 -11.80 10.73
N THR A 218 5.09 -12.98 11.23
CA THR A 218 4.13 -14.03 11.57
C THR A 218 4.02 -14.17 13.08
N SER A 219 2.79 -14.35 13.57
CA SER A 219 2.52 -14.65 14.98
C SER A 219 1.84 -16.01 15.09
N GLY A 220 2.33 -16.88 15.98
CA GLY A 220 1.68 -18.16 16.30
C GLY A 220 2.51 -19.43 16.12
N GLY A 221 3.84 -19.35 16.01
CA GLY A 221 4.76 -20.49 16.13
C GLY A 221 5.84 -20.21 17.17
N ALA A 222 6.68 -21.22 17.47
CA ALA A 222 7.76 -21.17 18.47
C ALA A 222 8.78 -20.02 18.28
N GLU A 223 8.77 -19.35 17.13
CA GLU A 223 9.68 -18.25 16.79
C GLU A 223 8.92 -17.17 15.99
N GLN A 224 9.12 -15.89 16.34
CA GLN A 224 8.70 -14.78 15.47
C GLN A 224 9.61 -14.76 14.24
N GLN A 225 9.09 -15.22 13.11
CA GLN A 225 9.81 -15.18 11.84
C GLN A 225 9.31 -14.02 10.98
N GLY A 226 10.25 -13.16 10.59
CA GLY A 226 9.99 -12.03 9.70
C GLY A 226 10.74 -12.16 8.38
N THR A 227 10.12 -11.79 7.27
CA THR A 227 10.83 -11.58 6.00
C THR A 227 10.71 -10.13 5.56
N THR A 228 11.85 -9.54 5.18
CA THR A 228 11.93 -8.16 4.67
C THR A 228 11.97 -8.15 3.14
N PHE A 229 11.15 -7.30 2.53
CA PHE A 229 11.13 -6.97 1.11
C PHE A 229 11.61 -5.54 0.93
N THR A 230 12.40 -5.29 -0.10
CA THR A 230 12.82 -3.95 -0.50
C THR A 230 12.06 -3.56 -1.77
N LEU A 231 11.33 -2.46 -1.70
CA LEU A 231 10.68 -1.84 -2.85
C LEU A 231 11.50 -0.63 -3.31
N HIS A 232 11.89 -0.65 -4.58
CA HIS A 232 12.42 0.50 -5.28
C HIS A 232 11.38 1.01 -6.28
N VAL A 233 11.05 2.30 -6.20
CA VAL A 233 10.14 2.94 -7.15
C VAL A 233 10.96 3.86 -8.06
N GLN A 234 10.86 3.64 -9.37
CA GLN A 234 11.60 4.35 -10.39
C GLN A 234 10.77 5.52 -10.91
N TYR A 235 11.36 6.71 -10.87
CA TYR A 235 10.71 7.94 -11.30
C TYR A 235 11.75 8.97 -11.74
N VAL A 236 11.29 9.96 -12.50
CA VAL A 236 12.00 11.23 -12.73
C VAL A 236 11.01 12.37 -12.54
N SER A 237 11.51 13.52 -12.15
CA SER A 237 10.76 14.75 -12.06
C SER A 237 11.67 15.92 -12.36
N VAL A 238 11.22 16.83 -13.22
CA VAL A 238 11.94 18.06 -13.53
C VAL A 238 11.04 19.27 -13.40
N ARG A 239 11.60 20.36 -12.85
CA ARG A 239 10.95 21.67 -12.82
C ARG A 239 11.94 22.76 -13.18
N ALA A 240 11.50 23.74 -13.95
CA ALA A 240 12.25 24.97 -14.15
C ALA A 240 12.33 25.77 -12.84
N ALA A 241 13.45 26.45 -12.60
CA ALA A 241 13.56 27.39 -11.49
C ALA A 241 12.65 28.61 -11.69
N GLU A 242 12.57 29.09 -12.93
CA GLU A 242 11.68 30.15 -13.39
C GLU A 242 11.14 29.75 -14.75
N GLU A 243 9.84 29.95 -14.99
CA GLU A 243 9.21 29.62 -16.29
C GLU A 243 9.67 30.59 -17.40
N ARG A 244 10.05 31.82 -17.02
CA ARG A 244 10.48 32.87 -17.95
C ARG A 244 11.66 33.62 -17.36
N ILE A 245 12.74 33.70 -18.15
CA ILE A 245 13.90 34.55 -17.86
C ILE A 245 13.84 35.78 -18.79
N GLU A 246 13.99 36.95 -18.21
CA GLU A 246 14.00 38.22 -18.92
C GLU A 246 15.41 38.80 -18.98
N VAL A 247 15.85 39.17 -20.17
CA VAL A 247 17.16 39.81 -20.41
C VAL A 247 16.99 41.18 -21.02
N ARG A 248 17.93 42.08 -20.72
CA ARG A 248 18.02 43.41 -21.29
C ARG A 248 19.17 43.51 -22.28
N THR A 249 19.32 44.67 -22.89
CA THR A 249 20.38 44.92 -23.88
C THR A 249 21.78 44.89 -23.27
N GLU A 250 21.91 45.28 -22.01
CA GLU A 250 23.16 45.19 -21.26
C GLU A 250 23.53 43.75 -20.86
N ASP A 251 22.56 42.84 -20.83
CA ASP A 251 22.76 41.46 -20.39
C ASP A 251 23.42 40.65 -21.49
N ARG A 252 24.70 40.35 -21.28
CA ARG A 252 25.46 39.51 -22.21
C ARG A 252 25.27 38.02 -21.95
N ARG A 253 24.67 37.63 -20.83
CA ARG A 253 24.56 36.23 -20.39
C ARG A 253 23.23 35.95 -19.73
N ALA A 254 22.69 34.75 -19.95
CA ALA A 254 21.52 34.24 -19.25
C ALA A 254 21.83 32.84 -18.71
N ARG A 255 21.25 32.51 -17.55
CA ARG A 255 21.37 31.17 -16.97
C ARG A 255 19.98 30.60 -16.74
N LEU A 256 19.66 29.53 -17.46
CA LEU A 256 18.46 28.73 -17.26
C LEU A 256 18.79 27.63 -16.24
N THR A 257 17.90 27.39 -15.28
CA THR A 257 18.12 26.40 -14.23
C THR A 257 16.92 25.47 -14.11
N CYS A 258 17.19 24.19 -13.99
CA CYS A 258 16.18 23.17 -13.69
C CYS A 258 16.56 22.37 -12.44
N TYR A 259 15.56 22.05 -11.63
CA TYR A 259 15.67 21.14 -10.50
C TYR A 259 15.21 19.77 -10.96
N VAL A 260 16.03 18.75 -10.70
CA VAL A 260 15.81 17.39 -11.15
C VAL A 260 15.94 16.43 -9.98
N GLU A 261 14.94 15.56 -9.85
CA GLU A 261 14.89 14.46 -8.91
C GLU A 261 14.59 13.17 -9.66
N GLY A 262 15.09 12.05 -9.17
CA GLY A 262 14.79 10.76 -9.77
C GLY A 262 15.59 9.60 -9.21
N TYR A 263 15.04 8.41 -9.39
CA TYR A 263 15.70 7.14 -9.11
C TYR A 263 15.42 6.16 -10.25
N PRO A 264 16.43 5.47 -10.82
CA PRO A 264 17.87 5.68 -10.64
C PRO A 264 18.31 7.10 -11.03
N ALA A 265 19.58 7.45 -10.75
CA ALA A 265 20.11 8.78 -11.02
C ALA A 265 19.84 9.22 -12.48
N PRO A 266 19.12 10.34 -12.70
CA PRO A 266 18.68 10.72 -14.03
C PRO A 266 19.78 11.41 -14.85
N GLN A 267 19.65 11.32 -16.17
CA GLN A 267 20.42 12.06 -17.16
C GLN A 267 19.61 13.26 -17.65
N VAL A 268 20.29 14.38 -17.86
CA VAL A 268 19.67 15.66 -18.25
C VAL A 268 20.29 16.14 -19.55
N SER A 269 19.46 16.67 -20.44
CA SER A 269 19.86 17.25 -21.73
C SER A 269 19.01 18.46 -22.05
N TRP A 270 19.63 19.48 -22.64
CA TRP A 270 18.94 20.69 -23.06
C TRP A 270 18.60 20.66 -24.54
N TYR A 271 17.41 21.13 -24.89
CA TYR A 271 16.89 21.16 -26.26
C TYR A 271 16.34 22.55 -26.60
N ARG A 272 16.40 22.89 -27.89
CA ARG A 272 15.61 23.96 -28.54
C ARG A 272 14.87 23.37 -29.73
N SER A 273 14.09 24.20 -30.42
CA SER A 273 13.43 23.84 -31.69
C SER A 273 14.40 23.29 -32.75
N THR A 274 15.68 23.69 -32.71
CA THR A 274 16.73 23.25 -33.63
C THR A 274 17.36 21.91 -33.26
N GLY A 275 17.02 21.32 -32.10
CA GLY A 275 17.57 20.07 -31.61
C GLY A 275 18.30 20.18 -30.27
N GLN A 276 19.11 19.16 -29.96
CA GLN A 276 19.85 19.09 -28.70
C GLN A 276 20.96 20.15 -28.66
N ILE A 277 21.06 20.84 -27.54
CA ILE A 277 22.11 21.82 -27.27
C ILE A 277 23.34 21.08 -26.75
N ALA A 278 24.47 21.27 -27.42
CA ALA A 278 25.76 20.75 -26.98
C ALA A 278 26.59 21.82 -26.26
N GLU A 279 27.47 21.37 -25.37
CA GLU A 279 28.50 22.20 -24.73
C GLU A 279 29.34 22.91 -25.78
N GLY A 280 29.61 24.21 -25.60
CA GLY A 280 30.45 24.97 -26.50
C GLY A 280 30.67 26.42 -26.07
N PRO A 281 31.26 27.27 -26.94
CA PRO A 281 31.53 28.68 -26.61
C PRO A 281 30.25 29.49 -26.31
N LYS A 282 29.13 29.10 -26.94
CA LYS A 282 27.82 29.74 -26.82
C LYS A 282 27.01 29.24 -25.63
N HIS A 283 27.15 27.95 -25.31
CA HIS A 283 26.32 27.25 -24.34
C HIS A 283 27.22 26.51 -23.35
N ARG A 284 27.15 26.86 -22.06
CA ARG A 284 27.82 26.11 -20.99
C ARG A 284 26.79 25.37 -20.14
N ILE A 285 26.97 24.06 -20.02
CA ILE A 285 26.10 23.15 -19.29
C ILE A 285 26.86 22.72 -18.03
N SER A 286 26.24 22.93 -16.88
CA SER A 286 26.81 22.53 -15.60
C SER A 286 25.74 21.93 -14.70
N ALA A 287 26.18 21.19 -13.67
CA ALA A 287 25.29 20.61 -12.69
C ALA A 287 25.86 20.81 -11.28
N ALA A 288 24.97 21.12 -10.34
CA ALA A 288 25.27 21.25 -8.92
C ALA A 288 24.12 20.58 -8.14
N THR A 289 24.40 19.43 -7.51
CA THR A 289 23.49 18.65 -6.64
C THR A 289 21.99 18.86 -6.89
N GLY A 290 21.43 18.16 -7.88
CA GLY A 290 20.00 18.23 -8.22
C GLY A 290 19.60 19.49 -9.01
N GLN A 291 20.53 20.41 -9.28
CA GLN A 291 20.34 21.57 -10.16
C GLN A 291 21.16 21.39 -11.43
N TYR A 292 20.56 21.72 -12.56
CA TYR A 292 21.18 21.66 -13.88
C TYR A 292 21.05 23.03 -14.53
N HIS A 293 22.15 23.56 -15.02
CA HIS A 293 22.23 24.91 -15.56
C HIS A 293 22.62 24.88 -17.03
N LEU A 294 21.97 25.75 -17.81
CA LEU A 294 22.39 26.13 -19.15
C LEU A 294 22.69 27.62 -19.14
N GLU A 295 23.96 27.97 -19.28
CA GLU A 295 24.42 29.34 -19.46
C GLU A 295 24.56 29.66 -20.94
N ILE A 296 23.93 30.74 -21.38
CA ILE A 296 23.94 31.24 -22.74
C ILE A 296 24.80 32.50 -22.76
N GLU A 297 25.86 32.48 -23.56
CA GLU A 297 26.84 33.56 -23.67
C GLU A 297 26.54 34.46 -24.87
N GLN A 298 26.90 35.75 -24.79
CA GLN A 298 26.73 36.75 -25.85
C GLN A 298 25.33 36.74 -26.49
N ILE A 299 24.29 36.96 -25.68
CA ILE A 299 22.89 36.86 -26.12
C ILE A 299 22.61 37.69 -27.38
N THR A 300 21.95 37.08 -28.35
CA THR A 300 21.42 37.70 -29.57
C THR A 300 19.91 37.45 -29.66
N PRO A 301 19.19 38.15 -30.57
CA PRO A 301 17.76 37.91 -30.77
C PRO A 301 17.41 36.47 -31.16
N GLU A 302 18.35 35.73 -31.76
CA GLU A 302 18.17 34.33 -32.16
C GLU A 302 18.21 33.36 -30.97
N ASP A 303 18.74 33.79 -29.82
CA ASP A 303 18.74 33.01 -28.58
C ASP A 303 17.41 33.08 -27.84
N LEU A 304 16.55 34.04 -28.16
CA LEU A 304 15.26 34.16 -27.50
C LEU A 304 14.33 33.00 -27.91
N GLY A 305 13.42 32.65 -27.02
CA GLY A 305 12.44 31.59 -27.22
C GLY A 305 12.50 30.50 -26.16
N GLU A 306 11.93 29.35 -26.48
CA GLU A 306 11.77 28.24 -25.55
C GLU A 306 12.99 27.32 -25.52
N TYR A 307 13.37 26.96 -24.31
CA TYR A 307 14.39 25.98 -23.99
C TYR A 307 13.77 24.86 -23.18
N GLN A 308 14.18 23.64 -23.47
CA GLN A 308 13.61 22.43 -22.88
C GLN A 308 14.69 21.68 -22.11
N CYS A 309 14.49 21.50 -20.81
CA CYS A 309 15.30 20.63 -19.97
C CYS A 309 14.64 19.25 -19.94
N TYR A 310 15.18 18.34 -20.76
CA TYR A 310 14.74 16.96 -20.86
C TYR A 310 15.48 16.08 -19.86
N VAL A 311 14.74 15.25 -19.14
CA VAL A 311 15.28 14.31 -18.15
C VAL A 311 14.81 12.89 -18.41
N HIS A 312 15.68 11.89 -18.20
CA HIS A 312 15.29 10.48 -18.18
C HIS A 312 16.21 9.64 -17.30
N ASN A 313 15.73 8.51 -16.80
CA ASN A 313 16.52 7.52 -16.05
C ASN A 313 16.55 6.12 -16.73
N GLY A 314 16.12 6.04 -17.99
CA GLY A 314 16.00 4.81 -18.77
C GLY A 314 14.63 4.11 -18.66
N VAL A 315 13.81 4.48 -17.67
CA VAL A 315 12.46 3.94 -17.46
C VAL A 315 11.41 5.04 -17.59
N SER A 316 11.63 6.14 -16.86
CA SER A 316 10.79 7.33 -16.85
C SER A 316 11.50 8.48 -17.55
N ARG A 317 10.70 9.40 -18.12
CA ARG A 317 11.15 10.63 -18.75
C ARG A 317 10.23 11.78 -18.38
N ASP A 318 10.76 12.98 -18.32
CA ASP A 318 10.01 14.20 -18.02
C ASP A 318 10.68 15.42 -18.69
N LEU A 319 9.99 16.55 -18.74
CA LEU A 319 10.42 17.74 -19.46
C LEU A 319 9.95 19.02 -18.74
N ALA A 320 10.85 19.97 -18.55
CA ALA A 320 10.49 21.34 -18.17
C ALA A 320 10.86 22.32 -19.28
N THR A 321 10.02 23.34 -19.47
CA THR A 321 10.25 24.41 -20.45
C THR A 321 10.60 25.71 -19.73
N VAL A 322 11.56 26.45 -20.27
CA VAL A 322 11.95 27.81 -19.84
C VAL A 322 11.93 28.73 -21.04
N THR A 323 11.24 29.85 -20.95
CA THR A 323 11.25 30.86 -22.01
C THR A 323 12.30 31.94 -21.73
N LEU A 324 13.30 32.06 -22.60
CA LEU A 324 14.19 33.21 -22.60
C LEU A 324 13.58 34.33 -23.43
N SER A 325 13.46 35.50 -22.84
CA SER A 325 12.76 36.63 -23.46
C SER A 325 13.51 37.93 -23.21
N ALA A 326 13.34 38.90 -24.09
CA ALA A 326 13.91 40.22 -23.90
C ALA A 326 12.86 41.20 -23.38
N ILE A 327 13.28 42.05 -22.45
CA ILE A 327 12.54 43.25 -22.09
C ILE A 327 13.28 44.49 -22.60
N PRO A 328 12.57 45.51 -23.09
CA PRO A 328 13.20 46.76 -23.47
C PRO A 328 13.90 47.39 -22.27
N GLY A 329 15.03 48.04 -22.50
CA GLY A 329 15.69 48.87 -21.51
C GLY A 329 14.83 50.07 -21.12
N GLN A 330 15.28 50.81 -20.11
CA GLN A 330 14.58 52.01 -19.69
C GLN A 330 14.72 53.11 -20.75
N ALA A 331 13.59 53.71 -21.15
CA ALA A 331 13.60 54.87 -22.04
C ALA A 331 14.27 56.06 -21.35
N ARG A 332 15.23 56.69 -22.04
CA ARG A 332 15.95 57.87 -21.57
C ARG A 332 15.53 59.06 -22.43
N VAL A 333 14.90 60.05 -21.81
CA VAL A 333 14.60 61.33 -22.46
C VAL A 333 15.92 62.06 -22.67
N LEU A 334 16.24 62.37 -23.93
CA LEU A 334 17.42 63.11 -24.32
C LEU A 334 17.16 64.61 -24.25
N GLU A 335 16.00 65.04 -24.72
CA GLU A 335 15.62 66.44 -24.76
C GLU A 335 14.10 66.59 -24.68
N ALA A 336 13.63 67.62 -23.98
CA ALA A 336 12.24 68.03 -23.96
C ALA A 336 12.18 69.56 -24.04
N LYS A 337 11.90 70.10 -25.23
CA LYS A 337 11.86 71.55 -25.48
C LYS A 337 10.46 71.99 -25.88
N GLN A 338 9.99 73.06 -25.25
CA GLN A 338 8.75 73.72 -25.68
C GLN A 338 8.96 74.33 -27.07
N THR A 339 7.99 74.16 -27.95
CA THR A 339 8.04 74.77 -29.28
C THR A 339 7.59 76.24 -29.23
N GLN A 340 7.55 76.90 -30.39
CA GLN A 340 7.01 78.26 -30.49
C GLN A 340 5.51 78.34 -30.09
N HIS A 341 4.80 77.20 -30.11
CA HIS A 341 3.42 77.12 -29.68
C HIS A 341 3.32 76.76 -28.19
N PRO A 342 2.50 77.49 -27.41
CA PRO A 342 2.33 77.19 -26.00
C PRO A 342 1.74 75.79 -25.80
N LYS A 343 2.24 75.08 -24.79
CA LYS A 343 1.85 73.69 -24.44
C LYS A 343 2.21 72.62 -25.47
N THR A 344 2.97 72.93 -26.51
CA THR A 344 3.50 71.95 -27.46
C THR A 344 4.97 71.72 -27.16
N TYR A 345 5.40 70.46 -27.11
CA TYR A 345 6.76 70.07 -26.77
C TYR A 345 7.32 69.11 -27.82
N ASN A 346 8.57 69.33 -28.22
CA ASN A 346 9.36 68.35 -28.94
C ASN A 346 10.13 67.54 -27.91
N VAL A 347 9.83 66.25 -27.83
CA VAL A 347 10.48 65.30 -26.94
C VAL A 347 11.31 64.34 -27.80
N THR A 348 12.60 64.23 -27.51
CA THR A 348 13.47 63.20 -28.08
C THR A 348 13.89 62.26 -26.97
N TRP A 349 13.85 60.97 -27.26
CA TRP A 349 14.19 59.93 -26.30
C TRP A 349 14.89 58.78 -27.03
N THR A 350 15.60 57.96 -26.27
CA THR A 350 16.22 56.73 -26.73
C THR A 350 15.84 55.57 -25.83
N VAL A 351 15.78 54.37 -26.38
CA VAL A 351 15.60 53.13 -25.63
C VAL A 351 16.41 52.04 -26.32
N GLU A 352 17.20 51.33 -25.52
CA GLU A 352 17.96 50.17 -25.98
C GLU A 352 17.07 48.93 -25.83
N SER A 353 17.05 48.08 -26.85
CA SER A 353 16.30 46.83 -26.81
C SER A 353 17.00 45.76 -27.64
N VAL A 354 17.02 44.54 -27.12
CA VAL A 354 17.53 43.36 -27.84
C VAL A 354 16.63 43.06 -29.05
N VAL A 355 15.32 43.29 -28.92
CA VAL A 355 14.33 43.02 -29.97
C VAL A 355 13.77 44.32 -30.57
N PRO A 356 13.36 44.34 -31.85
CA PRO A 356 12.70 45.49 -32.45
C PRO A 356 11.43 45.89 -31.69
N LEU A 357 11.37 47.14 -31.25
CA LEU A 357 10.20 47.70 -30.57
C LEU A 357 9.14 48.14 -31.58
N ARG A 358 7.89 47.72 -31.37
CA ARG A 358 6.77 48.00 -32.27
C ARG A 358 5.79 49.06 -31.75
N LEU A 359 5.79 49.29 -30.44
CA LEU A 359 4.87 50.20 -29.77
C LEU A 359 5.64 50.97 -28.69
N TYR A 360 5.35 52.27 -28.60
CA TYR A 360 5.81 53.13 -27.52
C TYR A 360 4.58 53.75 -26.88
N ILE A 361 4.50 53.69 -25.55
CA ILE A 361 3.47 54.34 -24.76
C ILE A 361 4.13 55.51 -24.05
N MET A 362 3.68 56.73 -24.36
CA MET A 362 4.13 57.94 -23.69
C MET A 362 3.00 58.45 -22.80
N GLU A 363 3.20 58.35 -21.50
CA GLU A 363 2.34 58.97 -20.51
C GLU A 363 2.90 60.34 -20.15
N TYR A 364 2.05 61.36 -20.15
CA TYR A 364 2.42 62.72 -19.79
C TYR A 364 1.36 63.33 -18.88
N GLY A 365 1.79 64.19 -17.97
CA GLY A 365 0.91 64.83 -17.00
C GLY A 365 1.50 66.15 -16.52
N LYS A 366 0.63 67.02 -16.01
CA LYS A 366 1.07 68.24 -15.34
C LYS A 366 1.47 67.85 -13.91
N VAL A 367 2.74 68.03 -13.58
CA VAL A 367 3.17 67.94 -12.18
C VAL A 367 2.52 69.12 -11.45
N GLY A 368 1.61 68.84 -10.52
CA GLY A 368 1.02 69.85 -9.65
C GLY A 368 2.10 70.43 -8.73
N LEU A 369 2.10 71.74 -8.56
CA LEU A 369 2.89 72.41 -7.52
C LEU A 369 2.29 72.12 -6.14
#